data_AF-A0A077MA49-F1
#
_entry.id   AF-A0A077MA49-F1
#
_cell.length_a   1.000
_cell.length_b   1.000
_cell.length_c   1.000
_cell.angle_alpha   90.00
_cell.angle_beta   90.00
_cell.angle_gamma   90.00
#
_symmetry.space_group_name_H-M   'P 1'
#
loop_
_entity.id
_entity.type
_entity.pdbx_description
1 polymer ?
#
loop_
_entity_poly.entity_id
_entity_poly.type
_entity_poly.pdbx_seq_one_letter_code
_entity_poly.pdbx_strand_id
1 'polypeptide(L)'
;MTGHDLPSVVALGGALQSLAGRFDAARVPQLMHSEPACPAALRPDATALVDAVGSLRPVLDAGGRALTSWTYAVARLDREQAAIEADAAQYGFVIEHGRIAPGSGPRQVVSAPAEAGRQAALAALRRRLLLVAEERARVDAAVRAELTELTAAATGVADGLR
;
A
#
# COMPACT_ATOMS: atom_id res chain seq x y z
N MET A 1 6.76 3.32 17.43
CA MET A 1 6.09 3.47 16.11
C MET A 1 6.73 2.48 15.16
N THR A 2 6.13 1.30 15.01
CA THR A 2 6.59 0.30 14.04
C THR A 2 6.00 0.66 12.69
N GLY A 3 6.74 1.42 11.89
CA GLY A 3 6.44 1.60 10.47
C GLY A 3 6.62 0.25 9.79
N HIS A 4 5.55 -0.32 9.26
CA HIS A 4 5.69 -1.43 8.32
C HIS A 4 6.35 -0.86 7.07
N ASP A 5 7.60 -1.26 6.84
CA ASP A 5 8.39 -0.83 5.69
C ASP A 5 7.62 -1.13 4.40
N LEU A 6 7.37 -0.11 3.58
CA LEU A 6 6.72 -0.17 2.27
C LEU A 6 7.13 -1.34 1.36
N PRO A 7 8.40 -1.79 1.31
CA PRO A 7 8.76 -3.01 0.58
C PRO A 7 8.02 -4.27 1.06
N SER A 8 7.59 -4.34 2.32
CA SER A 8 6.79 -5.45 2.86
C SER A 8 5.37 -5.48 2.29
N VAL A 9 4.75 -4.33 2.03
CA VAL A 9 3.39 -4.23 1.47
C VAL A 9 3.38 -4.64 0.00
N VAL A 10 4.40 -4.24 -0.77
CA VAL A 10 4.56 -4.66 -2.17
C VAL A 10 4.81 -6.16 -2.27
N ALA A 11 5.63 -6.73 -1.38
CA ALA A 11 5.89 -8.17 -1.33
C ALA A 11 4.61 -8.95 -0.94
N LEU A 12 3.82 -8.42 0.00
CA LEU A 12 2.53 -8.98 0.38
C LEU A 12 1.53 -8.95 -0.80
N GLY A 13 1.50 -7.85 -1.54
CA GLY A 13 0.70 -7.71 -2.76
C GLY A 13 1.04 -8.74 -3.83
N GLY A 14 2.33 -8.91 -4.14
CA GLY A 14 2.79 -9.94 -5.08
C GLY A 14 2.46 -11.36 -4.61
N ALA A 15 2.58 -11.64 -3.30
CA ALA A 15 2.25 -12.94 -2.74
C ALA A 15 0.75 -13.26 -2.82
N LEU A 16 -0.12 -12.29 -2.50
CA LEU A 16 -1.56 -12.43 -2.58
C LEU A 16 -2.06 -12.57 -4.03
N GLN A 17 -1.46 -11.82 -4.96
CA GLN A 17 -1.79 -11.93 -6.38
C GLN A 17 -1.33 -13.27 -6.99
N SER A 18 -0.17 -13.77 -6.55
CA SER A 18 0.30 -15.13 -6.87
C SER A 18 -0.60 -16.22 -6.27
N LEU A 19 -1.14 -16.00 -5.07
CA LEU A 19 -2.10 -16.91 -4.44
C LEU A 19 -3.43 -16.91 -5.20
N ALA A 20 -3.97 -15.73 -5.54
CA ALA A 20 -5.19 -15.58 -6.33
C ALA A 20 -5.08 -16.22 -7.72
N GLY A 21 -3.92 -16.08 -8.38
CA GLY A 21 -3.64 -16.75 -9.66
C GLY A 21 -3.51 -18.28 -9.55
N ARG A 22 -3.14 -18.81 -8.39
CA ARG A 22 -3.15 -20.27 -8.11
C ARG A 22 -4.57 -20.78 -7.84
N PHE A 23 -5.43 -19.96 -7.25
CA PHE A 23 -6.86 -20.22 -7.06
C PHE A 23 -7.70 -19.75 -8.26
N ASP A 24 -7.22 -19.96 -9.48
CA ASP A 24 -8.03 -19.69 -10.66
C ASP A 24 -9.22 -20.68 -10.73
N ALA A 25 -10.40 -20.20 -10.37
CA ALA A 25 -11.69 -20.87 -10.33
C ALA A 25 -12.11 -21.47 -11.68
N ALA A 26 -11.42 -21.16 -12.78
CA ALA A 26 -11.57 -21.89 -14.03
C ALA A 26 -11.02 -23.34 -13.95
N ARG A 27 -10.06 -23.62 -13.05
CA ARG A 27 -9.44 -24.94 -12.86
C ARG A 27 -9.99 -25.75 -11.68
N VAL A 28 -10.63 -25.11 -10.71
CA VAL A 28 -11.23 -25.80 -9.54
C VAL A 28 -12.32 -26.81 -9.95
N PRO A 29 -13.24 -26.49 -10.89
CA PRO A 29 -14.19 -27.47 -11.39
C PRO A 29 -13.53 -28.60 -12.19
N GLN A 30 -12.45 -28.31 -12.92
CA GLN A 30 -11.75 -29.29 -13.75
C GLN A 30 -10.97 -30.32 -12.91
N LEU A 31 -10.41 -29.90 -11.77
CA LEU A 31 -9.82 -30.82 -10.78
C LEU A 31 -10.87 -31.77 -10.18
N MET A 32 -12.09 -31.29 -9.95
CA MET A 32 -13.21 -32.09 -9.44
C MET A 32 -13.84 -33.03 -10.48
N HIS A 33 -13.56 -32.84 -11.76
CA HIS A 33 -14.11 -33.66 -12.86
C HIS A 33 -13.10 -34.67 -13.42
N SER A 34 -11.85 -34.65 -12.94
CA SER A 34 -10.75 -35.50 -13.45
C SER A 34 -10.37 -36.66 -12.53
N GLU A 35 -11.00 -36.81 -11.36
CA GLU A 35 -10.77 -37.94 -10.45
C GLU A 35 -12.03 -38.79 -10.22
N PRO A 36 -11.90 -40.12 -10.11
CA PRO A 36 -13.03 -41.01 -9.93
C PRO A 36 -13.62 -40.79 -8.53
N ALA A 37 -14.84 -40.26 -8.49
CA ALA A 37 -15.81 -40.32 -7.40
C ALA A 37 -15.25 -40.10 -5.97
N CYS A 38 -15.27 -38.83 -5.52
CA CYS A 38 -15.19 -38.50 -4.10
C CYS A 38 -16.17 -39.39 -3.30
N PRO A 39 -15.71 -40.18 -2.31
CA PRO A 39 -16.55 -41.07 -1.52
C PRO A 39 -17.75 -40.33 -0.95
N ALA A 40 -18.93 -40.95 -0.91
CA ALA A 40 -20.16 -40.30 -0.44
C ALA A 40 -20.03 -39.64 0.95
N ALA A 41 -19.22 -40.24 1.82
CA ALA A 41 -18.91 -39.74 3.15
C ALA A 41 -18.10 -38.42 3.16
N LEU A 42 -17.31 -38.15 2.12
CA LEU A 42 -16.43 -36.98 2.01
C LEU A 42 -17.01 -35.87 1.12
N ARG A 43 -18.12 -36.13 0.42
CA ARG A 43 -18.78 -35.13 -0.43
C ARG A 43 -19.22 -33.86 0.31
N PRO A 44 -19.80 -33.92 1.53
CA PRO A 44 -20.19 -32.73 2.26
C PRO A 44 -18.99 -31.82 2.56
N ASP A 45 -17.88 -32.42 3.00
CA ASP A 45 -16.64 -31.70 3.31
C ASP A 45 -16.01 -31.09 2.05
N ALA A 46 -16.04 -31.84 0.94
CA ALA A 46 -15.57 -31.35 -0.36
C ALA A 46 -16.43 -30.18 -0.88
N THR A 47 -17.75 -30.23 -0.72
CA THR A 47 -18.65 -29.13 -1.07
C THR A 47 -18.40 -27.90 -0.20
N ALA A 48 -18.27 -28.08 1.13
CA ALA A 48 -17.96 -26.99 2.06
C ALA A 48 -16.62 -26.32 1.73
N LEU A 49 -15.60 -27.09 1.35
CA LEU A 49 -14.31 -26.57 0.89
C LEU A 49 -14.43 -25.76 -0.41
N VAL A 50 -15.18 -26.24 -1.40
CA VAL A 50 -15.41 -25.51 -2.67
C VAL A 50 -16.17 -24.21 -2.43
N ASP A 51 -17.20 -24.24 -1.58
CA ASP A 51 -17.99 -23.04 -1.24
C ASP A 51 -17.15 -22.01 -0.47
N ALA A 52 -16.27 -22.46 0.43
CA ALA A 52 -15.36 -21.57 1.14
C ALA A 52 -14.29 -20.96 0.22
N VAL A 53 -13.74 -21.74 -0.72
CA VAL A 53 -12.83 -21.21 -1.77
C VAL A 53 -13.56 -20.20 -2.65
N GLY A 54 -14.80 -20.48 -3.04
CA GLY A 54 -15.65 -19.56 -3.78
C GLY A 54 -15.89 -18.25 -3.01
N SER A 55 -16.05 -18.34 -1.70
CA SER A 55 -16.28 -17.20 -0.80
C SER A 55 -15.01 -16.38 -0.51
N LEU A 56 -13.82 -17.00 -0.52
CA LEU A 56 -12.53 -16.31 -0.35
C LEU A 56 -12.06 -15.57 -1.60
N ARG A 57 -12.41 -16.05 -2.79
CA ARG A 57 -11.99 -15.43 -4.05
C ARG A 57 -12.32 -13.93 -4.16
N PRO A 58 -13.56 -13.45 -3.91
CA PRO A 58 -13.85 -12.02 -3.96
C PRO A 58 -13.06 -11.20 -2.93
N VAL A 59 -12.74 -11.78 -1.76
CA VAL A 59 -11.91 -11.14 -0.73
C VAL A 59 -10.47 -10.97 -1.23
N LEU A 60 -9.91 -12.00 -1.86
CA LEU A 60 -8.56 -11.94 -2.45
C LEU A 60 -8.49 -10.97 -3.64
N ASP A 61 -9.51 -10.97 -4.51
CA ASP A 61 -9.57 -10.06 -5.66
C ASP A 61 -9.71 -8.59 -5.20
N ALA A 62 -10.52 -8.33 -4.16
CA ALA A 62 -10.63 -7.02 -3.53
C ALA A 62 -9.28 -6.58 -2.95
N GLY A 63 -8.63 -7.46 -2.16
CA GLY A 63 -7.31 -7.19 -1.61
C GLY A 63 -6.24 -6.93 -2.66
N GLY A 64 -6.24 -7.68 -3.77
CA GLY A 64 -5.30 -7.46 -4.88
C GLY A 64 -5.47 -6.10 -5.57
N ARG A 65 -6.73 -5.67 -5.80
CA ARG A 65 -7.02 -4.33 -6.34
C ARG A 65 -6.62 -3.22 -5.38
N ALA A 66 -6.92 -3.39 -4.10
CA ALA A 66 -6.59 -2.44 -3.06
C ALA A 66 -5.07 -2.25 -2.94
N LEU A 67 -4.32 -3.36 -2.89
CA LEU A 67 -2.85 -3.35 -2.89
C LEU A 67 -2.28 -2.60 -4.09
N THR A 68 -2.79 -2.90 -5.29
CA THR A 68 -2.37 -2.20 -6.52
C THR A 68 -2.61 -0.69 -6.39
N SER A 69 -3.79 -0.27 -5.94
CA SER A 69 -4.12 1.14 -5.72
C SER A 69 -3.16 1.81 -4.74
N TRP A 70 -2.86 1.15 -3.62
CA TRP A 70 -1.94 1.67 -2.62
C TRP A 70 -0.51 1.80 -3.13
N THR A 71 -0.02 0.83 -3.93
CA THR A 71 1.32 0.93 -4.52
C THR A 71 1.44 2.16 -5.42
N TYR A 72 0.42 2.48 -6.21
CA TYR A 72 0.40 3.70 -7.01
C TYR A 72 0.33 4.97 -6.17
N ALA A 73 -0.48 4.98 -5.10
CA ALA A 73 -0.58 6.11 -4.18
C ALA A 73 0.76 6.41 -3.49
N VAL A 74 1.44 5.38 -2.98
CA VAL A 74 2.77 5.50 -2.37
C VAL A 74 3.79 6.01 -3.40
N ALA A 75 3.85 5.40 -4.58
CA ALA A 75 4.80 5.82 -5.62
C ALA A 75 4.56 7.26 -6.10
N ARG A 76 3.32 7.76 -6.01
CA ARG A 76 3.02 9.18 -6.26
C ARG A 76 3.57 10.07 -5.15
N LEU A 77 3.32 9.72 -3.88
CA LEU A 77 3.81 10.48 -2.73
C LEU A 77 5.34 10.53 -2.67
N ASP A 78 6.02 9.44 -2.99
CA ASP A 78 7.48 9.40 -3.05
C ASP A 78 8.04 10.32 -4.16
N ARG A 79 7.35 10.38 -5.31
CA ARG A 79 7.71 11.32 -6.39
C ARG A 79 7.48 12.79 -6.00
N GLU A 80 6.38 13.07 -5.30
CA GLU A 80 6.09 14.42 -4.80
C GLU A 80 7.12 14.86 -3.75
N GLN A 81 7.51 13.95 -2.84
CA GLN A 81 8.56 14.18 -1.86
C GLN A 81 9.91 14.47 -2.54
N ALA A 82 10.31 13.66 -3.52
CA ALA A 82 11.54 13.88 -4.29
C ALA A 82 11.54 15.22 -5.05
N ALA A 83 10.39 15.63 -5.59
CA ALA A 83 10.25 16.95 -6.23
C ALA A 83 10.40 18.09 -5.21
N ILE A 84 9.83 17.95 -4.00
CA ILE A 84 10.00 18.94 -2.93
C ILE A 84 11.47 19.01 -2.48
N GLU A 85 12.17 17.89 -2.40
CA GLU A 85 13.60 17.83 -2.07
C GLU A 85 14.47 18.51 -3.13
N ALA A 86 14.19 18.25 -4.41
CA ALA A 86 14.86 18.92 -5.51
C ALA A 86 14.63 20.45 -5.48
N ASP A 87 13.39 20.89 -5.25
CA ASP A 87 13.07 22.31 -5.11
C ASP A 87 13.78 22.91 -3.90
N ALA A 88 13.80 22.22 -2.75
CA ALA A 88 14.50 22.67 -1.55
C ALA A 88 16.00 22.87 -1.81
N ALA A 89 16.64 21.96 -2.54
CA ALA A 89 18.05 22.05 -2.91
C ALA A 89 18.34 23.29 -3.77
N GLN A 90 17.44 23.68 -4.69
CA GLN A 90 17.58 24.91 -5.49
C GLN A 90 17.67 26.18 -4.62
N TYR A 91 17.01 26.18 -3.47
CA TYR A 91 17.02 27.30 -2.50
C TYR A 91 18.07 27.13 -1.38
N GLY A 92 18.97 26.16 -1.51
CA GLY A 92 20.03 25.88 -0.53
C GLY A 92 19.48 25.33 0.80
N PHE A 93 18.39 24.57 0.74
CA PHE A 93 17.82 23.83 1.86
C PHE A 93 18.03 22.33 1.67
N VAL A 94 17.98 21.61 2.79
CA VAL A 94 17.98 20.15 2.84
C VAL A 94 16.77 19.72 3.66
N ILE A 95 16.18 18.57 3.34
CA ILE A 95 15.05 18.02 4.08
C ILE A 95 15.55 16.78 4.81
N GLU A 96 15.57 16.84 6.14
CA GLU A 96 15.96 15.73 7.00
C GLU A 96 14.80 15.37 7.93
N HIS A 97 14.37 14.10 7.91
CA HIS A 97 13.28 13.61 8.77
C HIS A 97 12.00 14.48 8.69
N GLY A 98 11.67 14.97 7.48
CA GLY A 98 10.51 15.83 7.24
C GLY A 98 10.67 17.28 7.71
N ARG A 99 11.87 17.69 8.13
CA ARG A 99 12.18 19.07 8.53
C ARG A 99 13.10 19.72 7.52
N ILE A 100 12.79 20.97 7.17
CA ILE A 100 13.63 21.77 6.28
C ILE A 100 14.73 22.44 7.11
N ALA A 101 15.98 22.13 6.80
CA ALA A 101 17.18 22.69 7.38
C ALA A 101 17.94 23.52 6.33
N PRO A 102 18.70 24.55 6.74
CA PRO A 102 19.67 25.18 5.84
C PRO A 102 20.76 24.16 5.44
N GLY A 103 21.17 24.16 4.18
CA GLY A 103 22.26 23.30 3.71
C GLY A 103 23.59 23.61 4.41
N SER A 104 24.45 22.60 4.55
CA SER A 104 25.74 22.65 5.26
C SER A 104 26.86 23.41 4.52
N GLY A 105 26.54 24.15 3.46
CA GLY A 105 27.50 24.91 2.67
C GLY A 105 27.85 26.30 3.23
N PRO A 106 28.89 26.96 2.70
CA PRO A 106 29.23 28.33 3.06
C PRO A 106 28.03 29.26 2.86
N ARG A 107 27.71 30.09 3.87
CA ARG A 107 26.62 31.07 3.78
C ARG A 107 26.91 32.04 2.64
N GLN A 108 26.14 31.94 1.56
CA GLN A 108 26.17 32.93 0.50
C GLN A 108 25.64 34.26 1.03
N VAL A 109 26.36 35.34 0.74
CA VAL A 109 25.86 36.70 0.96
C VAL A 109 24.82 36.97 -0.12
N VAL A 110 23.54 36.97 0.27
CA VAL A 110 22.40 37.23 -0.62
C VAL A 110 21.89 38.64 -0.44
N SER A 111 21.41 39.25 -1.52
CA SER A 111 20.73 40.55 -1.46
C SER A 111 19.40 40.46 -0.70
N ALA A 112 18.93 41.56 -0.13
CA ALA A 112 17.65 41.57 0.60
C ALA A 112 16.44 41.04 -0.23
N PRO A 113 16.31 41.35 -1.54
CA PRO A 113 15.27 40.74 -2.37
C PRO A 113 15.43 39.23 -2.54
N ALA A 114 16.67 38.73 -2.66
CA ALA A 114 16.94 37.29 -2.79
C ALA A 114 16.61 36.55 -1.49
N GLU A 115 16.87 37.15 -0.33
CA GLU A 115 16.50 36.60 0.97
C GLU A 115 14.97 36.55 1.16
N ALA A 116 14.25 37.61 0.75
CA ALA A 116 12.78 37.59 0.76
C ALA A 116 12.20 36.47 -0.13
N GLY A 117 12.77 36.28 -1.33
CA GLY A 117 12.42 35.18 -2.22
C GLY A 117 12.67 33.81 -1.60
N ARG A 118 13.81 33.64 -0.90
CA ARG A 118 14.16 32.40 -0.21
C ARG A 118 13.23 32.09 0.96
N GLN A 119 12.79 33.10 1.71
CA GLN A 119 11.82 32.94 2.80
C GLN A 119 10.43 32.57 2.29
N ALA A 120 9.99 33.17 1.18
CA ALA A 120 8.73 32.80 0.53
C ALA A 120 8.77 31.34 0.03
N ALA A 121 9.88 30.91 -0.57
CA ALA A 121 10.10 29.53 -0.98
C ALA A 121 10.06 28.56 0.21
N LEU A 122 10.71 28.90 1.32
CA LEU A 122 10.67 28.10 2.55
C LEU A 122 9.23 27.90 3.07
N ALA A 123 8.41 28.96 3.09
CA ALA A 123 7.01 28.86 3.50
C ALA A 123 6.18 27.97 2.54
N ALA A 124 6.45 28.03 1.24
CA ALA A 124 5.81 27.16 0.25
C ALA A 124 6.22 25.69 0.42
N LEU A 125 7.50 25.41 0.60
CA LEU A 125 8.02 24.07 0.84
C LEU A 125 7.44 23.44 2.12
N ARG A 126 7.34 24.21 3.22
CA ARG A 126 6.71 23.74 4.47
C ARG A 126 5.26 23.33 4.25
N ARG A 127 4.48 24.12 3.51
CA ARG A 127 3.10 23.78 3.18
C ARG A 127 3.00 22.52 2.34
N ARG A 128 3.85 22.37 1.33
CA ARG A 128 3.88 21.15 0.49
C ARG A 128 4.25 19.91 1.29
N LEU A 129 5.24 19.98 2.16
CA LEU A 129 5.60 18.87 3.06
C LEU A 129 4.44 18.49 3.99
N LEU A 130 3.73 19.48 4.54
CA LEU A 130 2.58 19.22 5.39
C LEU A 130 1.48 18.47 4.61
N LEU A 131 1.17 18.91 3.40
CA LEU A 131 0.15 18.26 2.55
C LEU A 131 0.54 16.81 2.20
N VAL A 132 1.82 16.56 1.86
CA VAL A 132 2.31 15.20 1.61
C VAL A 132 2.21 14.34 2.88
N ALA A 133 2.55 14.90 4.04
CA ALA A 133 2.44 14.18 5.32
C ALA A 133 0.99 13.84 5.69
N GLU A 134 0.05 14.77 5.49
CA GLU A 134 -1.38 14.55 5.70
C GLU A 134 -1.92 13.47 4.76
N GLU A 135 -1.55 13.53 3.49
CA GLU A 135 -2.01 12.54 2.50
C GLU A 135 -1.41 11.16 2.79
N ARG A 136 -0.14 11.09 3.20
CA ARG A 136 0.48 9.83 3.63
C ARG A 136 -0.24 9.23 4.83
N ALA A 137 -0.58 10.05 5.82
CA ALA A 137 -1.34 9.61 6.98
C ALA A 137 -2.74 9.09 6.62
N ARG A 138 -3.42 9.73 5.64
CA ARG A 138 -4.71 9.27 5.11
C ARG A 138 -4.59 7.92 4.40
N VAL A 139 -3.59 7.77 3.52
CA VAL A 139 -3.32 6.51 2.81
C VAL A 139 -3.02 5.40 3.82
N ASP A 140 -2.15 5.65 4.80
CA ASP A 140 -1.81 4.66 5.84
C ASP A 140 -3.03 4.24 6.67
N ALA A 141 -3.91 5.18 7.00
CA ALA A 141 -5.16 4.89 7.72
C ALA A 141 -6.12 4.05 6.87
N ALA A 142 -6.27 4.37 5.58
CA ALA A 142 -7.10 3.62 4.65
C ALA A 142 -6.59 2.19 4.45
N VAL A 143 -5.28 2.02 4.26
CA VAL A 143 -4.61 0.71 4.16
C VAL A 143 -4.89 -0.12 5.41
N ARG A 144 -4.75 0.47 6.61
CA ARG A 144 -4.99 -0.24 7.87
C ARG A 144 -6.44 -0.67 8.02
N ALA A 145 -7.40 0.20 7.66
CA ALA A 145 -8.82 -0.12 7.73
C ALA A 145 -9.16 -1.29 6.80
N GLU A 146 -8.75 -1.22 5.53
CA GLU A 146 -9.01 -2.30 4.57
C GLU A 146 -8.31 -3.61 4.94
N LEU A 147 -7.06 -3.59 5.40
CA LEU A 147 -6.39 -4.80 5.87
C LEU A 147 -7.14 -5.43 7.07
N THR A 148 -7.71 -4.61 7.94
CA THR A 148 -8.52 -5.10 9.07
C THR A 148 -9.79 -5.79 8.56
N GLU A 149 -10.51 -5.17 7.61
CA GLU A 149 -11.73 -5.73 7.02
C GLU A 149 -11.45 -7.04 6.25
N LEU A 150 -10.40 -7.07 5.42
CA LEU A 150 -9.98 -8.25 4.69
C LEU A 150 -9.59 -9.39 5.63
N THR A 151 -8.89 -9.08 6.72
CA THR A 151 -8.51 -10.08 7.74
C THR A 151 -9.75 -10.63 8.46
N ALA A 152 -10.70 -9.76 8.81
CA ALA A 152 -11.95 -10.18 9.44
C ALA A 152 -12.78 -11.08 8.51
N ALA A 153 -12.90 -10.71 7.23
CA ALA A 153 -13.59 -11.52 6.22
C ALA A 153 -12.93 -12.89 6.04
N ALA A 154 -11.60 -12.93 5.93
CA ALA A 154 -10.86 -14.19 5.81
C ALA A 154 -11.03 -15.08 7.06
N THR A 155 -11.03 -14.48 8.25
CA THR A 155 -11.25 -15.20 9.52
C THR A 155 -12.65 -15.78 9.59
N GLY A 156 -13.67 -15.02 9.18
CA GLY A 156 -15.06 -15.49 9.14
C GLY A 156 -15.25 -16.71 8.22
N VAL A 157 -14.58 -16.74 7.06
CA VAL A 157 -14.61 -17.92 6.19
C VAL A 157 -13.87 -19.10 6.83
N ALA A 158 -12.73 -18.86 7.50
CA ALA A 158 -11.97 -19.90 8.17
C ALA A 158 -12.74 -20.53 9.35
N ASP A 159 -13.48 -19.73 10.12
CA ASP A 159 -14.31 -20.23 11.22
C ASP A 159 -15.54 -21.01 10.72
N GLY A 160 -16.11 -20.65 9.56
CA GLY A 160 -17.18 -21.42 8.94
C GLY A 160 -16.78 -22.80 8.41
N LEU A 161 -15.48 -23.08 8.33
CA LEU A 161 -14.90 -24.37 7.92
C LEU A 161 -14.57 -25.31 9.11
N ARG A 162 -14.74 -24.83 10.35
CA ARG A 162 -14.50 -25.61 11.59
C ARG A 162 -15.79 -26.21 12.13
#